data_AF-A0A964JWE1-F1
#
_entry.id   AF-A0A964JWE1-F1
#
_cell.length_a   1.000
_cell.length_b   1.000
_cell.length_c   1.000
_cell.angle_alpha   90.00
_cell.angle_beta   90.00
_cell.angle_gamma   90.00
#
_symmetry.space_group_name_H-M   'P 1'
#
loop_
_entity.id
_entity.type
_entity.pdbx_description
1 polymer ?
#
loop_
_entity_poly.entity_id
_entity_poly.type
_entity_poly.pdbx_seq_one_letter_code
_entity_poly.pdbx_strand_id
1 'polypeptide(L)'
;MIGTAWAAGADAGHGGLFSDPAFWVAVAFFLFFALAGKVLWKKITEMLDKRTSAIAKALADAEQLRADALKAKTEADRTLAQAAAESGAIIQQAREEAARMQTRAAASLETSVALREQQALDRIAQSEAQATKQVRDTAVDVALSATRALLREQVGSGRTQALVDEAIAELPKRLH
;
A
#
# COMPACT_ATOMS: atom_id res chain seq x y z
N MET A 1 4.29 -30.90 118.56
CA MET A 1 3.12 -30.31 117.88
C MET A 1 3.02 -31.01 116.52
N ILE A 2 2.47 -32.22 116.40
CA ILE A 2 1.04 -32.64 116.46
C ILE A 2 0.11 -31.71 115.67
N GLY A 3 -0.54 -32.28 114.65
CA GLY A 3 -1.64 -31.69 113.86
C GLY A 3 -1.49 -31.96 112.36
N THR A 4 -1.44 -33.20 111.84
CA THR A 4 -2.58 -34.05 111.42
C THR A 4 -3.74 -33.33 110.71
N ALA A 5 -3.85 -33.55 109.39
CA ALA A 5 -5.10 -33.73 108.62
C ALA A 5 -4.70 -34.05 107.15
N TRP A 6 -4.27 -35.27 106.82
CA TRP A 6 -5.11 -36.39 106.34
C TRP A 6 -6.58 -36.08 106.06
N ALA A 7 -6.95 -36.20 104.78
CA ALA A 7 -8.13 -36.86 104.19
C ALA A 7 -8.56 -36.09 102.92
N ALA A 8 -8.20 -36.55 101.73
CA ALA A 8 -8.95 -37.58 101.00
C ALA A 8 -10.35 -37.09 100.60
N GLY A 9 -10.44 -36.61 99.37
CA GLY A 9 -11.64 -36.64 98.55
C GLY A 9 -11.33 -37.42 97.27
N ALA A 10 -10.73 -38.61 97.44
CA ALA A 10 -10.72 -39.64 96.41
C ALA A 10 -11.91 -40.56 96.74
N ASP A 11 -13.10 -40.04 96.49
CA ASP A 11 -14.34 -40.81 96.57
C ASP A 11 -14.41 -41.70 95.35
N ALA A 12 -13.59 -42.77 95.35
CA ALA A 12 -13.79 -43.93 94.50
C ALA A 12 -14.98 -44.74 95.04
N GLY A 13 -16.15 -44.11 95.10
CA GLY A 13 -17.42 -44.78 95.36
C GLY A 13 -17.82 -45.54 94.10
N HIS A 14 -17.92 -46.86 94.22
CA HIS A 14 -18.48 -47.75 93.19
C HIS A 14 -20.01 -47.56 93.10
N GLY A 15 -20.45 -46.35 92.75
CA GLY A 15 -21.76 -46.13 92.14
C GLY A 15 -21.65 -46.50 90.67
N GLY A 16 -22.69 -47.16 90.13
CA GLY A 16 -22.67 -47.63 88.73
C GLY A 16 -22.19 -46.55 87.77
N LEU A 17 -21.56 -46.95 86.66
CA LEU A 17 -20.87 -46.09 85.65
C LEU A 17 -21.57 -44.76 85.30
N PHE A 18 -22.88 -44.66 85.52
CA PHE A 18 -23.72 -43.48 85.29
C PHE A 18 -23.66 -42.40 86.40
N SER A 19 -23.07 -42.67 87.57
CA SER A 19 -22.98 -41.74 88.71
C SER A 19 -21.60 -41.09 88.89
N ASP A 20 -20.60 -41.51 88.11
CA ASP A 20 -19.25 -40.91 88.12
C ASP A 20 -19.20 -39.67 87.18
N PRO A 21 -18.91 -38.46 87.70
CA PRO A 21 -18.73 -37.27 86.88
C PRO A 21 -17.68 -37.44 85.75
N ALA A 22 -16.67 -38.29 85.95
CA ALA A 22 -15.65 -38.55 84.94
C ALA A 22 -16.22 -39.23 83.68
N PHE A 23 -17.26 -40.06 83.81
CA PHE A 23 -17.92 -40.70 82.67
C PHE A 23 -18.60 -39.69 81.75
N TRP A 24 -19.37 -38.74 82.32
CA TRP A 24 -20.03 -37.70 81.52
C TRP A 24 -19.03 -36.72 80.89
N VAL A 25 -17.90 -36.43 81.55
CA VAL A 25 -16.80 -35.65 80.95
C VAL A 25 -16.19 -36.38 79.76
N ALA A 26 -15.94 -37.69 79.87
CA ALA A 26 -15.44 -38.50 78.76
C ALA A 26 -16.44 -38.54 77.58
N VAL A 27 -17.74 -38.73 77.86
CA VAL A 27 -18.80 -38.69 76.84
C VAL A 27 -18.84 -37.32 76.14
N ALA A 28 -18.80 -36.22 76.89
CA ALA A 28 -18.75 -34.87 76.32
C ALA A 28 -17.48 -34.63 75.49
N PHE A 29 -16.32 -35.15 75.93
CA PHE A 29 -15.06 -35.06 75.18
C PHE A 29 -15.14 -35.78 73.83
N PHE A 30 -15.63 -37.03 73.81
CA PHE A 30 -15.79 -37.79 72.57
C PHE A 30 -16.86 -37.19 71.67
N LEU A 31 -17.97 -36.70 72.22
CA LEU A 31 -19.01 -36.02 71.46
C LEU A 31 -18.49 -34.73 70.82
N PHE A 32 -17.73 -33.94 71.57
CA PHE A 32 -17.06 -32.74 71.06
C PHE A 32 -16.07 -33.09 69.95
N PHE A 33 -15.21 -34.08 70.15
CA PHE A 33 -14.26 -34.54 69.12
C PHE A 33 -14.95 -35.08 67.87
N ALA A 34 -16.08 -35.79 68.01
CA ALA A 34 -16.85 -36.30 66.89
C ALA A 34 -17.45 -35.15 66.06
N LEU A 35 -18.03 -34.14 66.71
CA LEU A 35 -18.57 -32.95 66.04
C LEU A 35 -17.47 -32.07 65.43
N ALA A 36 -16.44 -31.74 66.21
CA ALA A 36 -15.33 -30.88 65.79
C ALA A 36 -14.50 -31.56 64.69
N GLY A 37 -14.21 -32.86 64.83
CA GLY A 37 -13.45 -33.65 63.86
C GLY A 37 -14.11 -33.65 62.49
N LYS A 38 -15.44 -33.83 62.41
CA LYS A 38 -16.18 -33.78 61.14
C LYS A 38 -16.06 -32.41 60.45
N VAL A 39 -16.16 -31.31 61.20
CA VAL A 39 -16.04 -29.96 60.65
C VAL A 39 -14.60 -29.68 60.20
N LEU A 40 -13.61 -30.09 61.00
CA LEU A 40 -12.20 -29.87 60.70
C LEU A 40 -11.76 -30.64 59.46
N TRP A 41 -12.16 -31.92 59.34
CA TRP A 41 -11.90 -32.71 58.13
C TRP A 41 -12.54 -32.09 56.89
N LYS A 42 -13.80 -31.67 56.98
CA LYS A 42 -14.49 -31.01 55.86
C LYS A 42 -13.74 -29.75 55.41
N LYS A 43 -13.26 -28.92 56.35
CA LYS A 43 -12.52 -27.69 56.04
C LYS A 43 -11.16 -27.94 55.40
N ILE A 44 -10.44 -28.98 55.85
CA ILE A 44 -9.15 -29.35 55.26
C ILE A 44 -9.35 -29.85 53.83
N THR A 45 -10.32 -30.74 53.60
CA THR A 45 -10.62 -31.24 52.25
C THR A 45 -11.07 -30.11 51.32
N GLU A 46 -11.96 -29.22 51.77
CA GLU A 46 -12.38 -28.04 51.00
C GLU A 46 -11.17 -27.17 50.58
N MET A 47 -10.19 -26.96 51.47
CA MET A 47 -8.99 -26.19 51.14
C MET A 47 -8.07 -26.89 50.14
N LEU A 48 -7.87 -28.20 50.29
CA LEU A 48 -7.07 -28.99 49.34
C LEU A 48 -7.75 -29.02 47.97
N ASP A 49 -9.05 -29.27 47.90
CA ASP A 49 -9.81 -29.26 46.65
C ASP A 49 -9.74 -27.89 45.97
N LYS A 50 -9.86 -26.80 46.73
CA LYS A 50 -9.71 -25.44 46.20
C LYS A 50 -8.31 -25.20 45.63
N ARG A 51 -7.26 -25.66 46.29
CA ARG A 51 -5.87 -25.56 45.79
C ARG A 51 -5.68 -26.39 44.53
N THR A 52 -6.14 -27.64 44.53
CA THR A 52 -6.06 -28.53 43.37
C THR A 52 -6.81 -27.95 42.18
N SER A 53 -8.02 -27.43 42.38
CA SER A 53 -8.81 -26.76 41.34
C SER A 53 -8.12 -25.50 40.82
N ALA A 54 -7.52 -24.68 41.69
CA ALA A 54 -6.77 -23.50 41.28
C ALA A 54 -5.53 -23.86 40.45
N ILE A 55 -4.80 -24.90 40.83
CA ILE A 55 -3.63 -25.39 40.08
C ILE A 55 -4.08 -25.97 38.72
N ALA A 56 -5.12 -26.79 38.71
CA ALA A 56 -5.67 -27.36 37.48
C ALA A 56 -6.13 -26.26 36.51
N LYS A 57 -6.80 -25.22 37.03
CA LYS A 57 -7.19 -24.06 36.24
C LYS A 57 -5.97 -23.30 35.70
N ALA A 58 -4.97 -23.04 36.53
CA ALA A 58 -3.76 -22.35 36.10
C ALA A 58 -2.99 -23.14 35.03
N LEU A 59 -2.95 -24.48 35.12
CA LEU A 59 -2.37 -25.34 34.08
C LEU A 59 -3.18 -25.27 32.78
N ALA A 60 -4.51 -25.37 32.86
CA ALA A 60 -5.38 -25.28 31.69
C ALA A 60 -5.25 -23.91 30.99
N ASP A 61 -5.23 -22.81 31.77
CA ASP A 61 -5.04 -21.46 31.26
C ASP A 61 -3.65 -21.33 30.59
N ALA A 62 -2.60 -21.91 31.18
CA ALA A 62 -1.25 -21.90 30.61
C ALA A 62 -1.15 -22.72 29.31
N GLU A 63 -1.80 -23.88 29.24
CA GLU A 63 -1.87 -24.69 28.02
C GLU A 63 -2.62 -23.97 26.91
N GLN A 64 -3.75 -23.34 27.24
CA GLN A 64 -4.50 -22.52 26.30
C GLN A 64 -3.67 -21.34 25.79
N LEU A 65 -2.99 -20.62 26.69
CA LEU A 65 -2.16 -19.48 26.32
C LEU A 65 -0.99 -19.92 25.43
N ARG A 66 -0.41 -21.09 25.68
CA ARG A 66 0.62 -21.68 24.83
C ARG A 66 0.05 -22.06 23.46
N ALA A 67 -1.13 -22.66 23.40
CA ALA A 67 -1.78 -23.00 22.13
C ALA A 67 -2.08 -21.74 21.30
N ASP A 68 -2.57 -20.67 21.94
CA ASP A 68 -2.86 -19.41 21.28
C ASP A 68 -1.58 -18.69 20.83
N ALA A 69 -0.52 -18.72 21.62
CA ALA A 69 0.80 -18.21 21.22
C ALA A 69 1.37 -18.97 20.01
N LEU A 70 1.23 -20.29 19.97
CA LEU A 70 1.66 -21.11 18.84
C LEU A 70 0.84 -20.78 17.58
N LYS A 71 -0.49 -20.65 17.70
CA LYS A 71 -1.35 -20.23 16.60
C LYS A 71 -0.97 -18.84 16.07
N ALA A 72 -0.78 -17.88 16.97
CA ALA A 72 -0.38 -16.53 16.62
C ALA A 72 0.98 -16.51 15.90
N LYS A 73 1.95 -17.32 16.37
CA LYS A 73 3.24 -17.48 15.69
C LYS A 73 3.07 -18.07 14.30
N THR A 74 2.31 -19.15 14.14
CA THR A 74 2.10 -19.77 12.83
C THR A 74 1.40 -18.84 11.85
N GLU A 75 0.45 -18.04 12.32
CA GLU A 75 -0.23 -17.06 11.47
C GLU A 75 0.72 -15.92 11.09
N ALA A 76 1.54 -15.42 12.02
CA ALA A 76 2.56 -14.42 11.72
C ALA A 76 3.59 -14.93 10.69
N ASP A 77 4.10 -16.15 10.86
CA ASP A 77 5.02 -16.79 9.90
C ASP A 77 4.36 -16.94 8.52
N ARG A 78 3.08 -17.33 8.48
CA ARG A 78 2.29 -17.43 7.25
C ARG A 78 2.12 -16.08 6.56
N THR A 79 1.75 -15.04 7.31
CA THR A 79 1.60 -13.67 6.79
C THR A 79 2.92 -13.12 6.28
N LEU A 80 4.04 -13.36 6.98
CA LEU A 80 5.37 -12.95 6.54
C LEU A 80 5.75 -13.64 5.22
N ALA A 81 5.51 -14.94 5.10
CA ALA A 81 5.77 -15.69 3.86
C ALA A 81 4.90 -15.17 2.70
N GLN A 82 3.63 -14.87 2.96
CA GLN A 82 2.73 -14.28 1.96
C GLN A 82 3.19 -12.89 1.52
N ALA A 83 3.54 -12.01 2.48
CA ALA A 83 4.03 -10.67 2.18
C ALA A 83 5.34 -10.68 1.37
N ALA A 84 6.24 -11.64 1.67
CA ALA A 84 7.47 -11.82 0.90
C ALA A 84 7.18 -12.28 -0.54
N ALA A 85 6.26 -13.23 -0.72
CA ALA A 85 5.84 -13.69 -2.04
C ALA A 85 5.14 -12.58 -2.84
N GLU A 86 4.27 -11.80 -2.20
CA GLU A 86 3.56 -10.67 -2.80
C GLU A 86 4.53 -9.55 -3.20
N SER A 87 5.48 -9.19 -2.33
CA SER A 87 6.53 -8.23 -2.69
C SER A 87 7.36 -8.70 -3.89
N GLY A 88 7.72 -9.99 -3.92
CA GLY A 88 8.40 -10.58 -5.07
C GLY A 88 7.57 -10.46 -6.36
N ALA A 89 6.27 -10.76 -6.29
CA ALA A 89 5.35 -10.63 -7.41
C ALA A 89 5.21 -9.18 -7.88
N ILE A 90 5.09 -8.21 -6.96
CA ILE A 90 5.01 -6.78 -7.27
C ILE A 90 6.28 -6.32 -7.99
N ILE A 91 7.46 -6.70 -7.52
CA ILE A 91 8.73 -6.33 -8.16
C ILE A 91 8.82 -6.92 -9.57
N GLN A 92 8.41 -8.17 -9.76
CA GLN A 92 8.44 -8.81 -11.07
C GLN A 92 7.44 -8.15 -12.04
N GLN A 93 6.21 -7.89 -11.59
CA GLN A 93 5.22 -7.16 -12.38
C GLN A 93 5.71 -5.75 -12.74
N ALA A 94 6.33 -5.03 -11.80
CA ALA A 94 6.87 -3.70 -12.05
C ALA A 94 8.00 -3.74 -13.10
N ARG A 95 8.86 -4.77 -13.07
CA ARG A 95 9.91 -4.96 -14.08
C ARG A 95 9.34 -5.28 -15.45
N GLU A 96 8.35 -6.17 -15.52
CA GLU A 96 7.66 -6.50 -16.77
C GLU A 96 6.96 -5.29 -17.37
N GLU A 97 6.26 -4.51 -16.54
CA GLU A 97 5.57 -3.30 -16.98
C GLU A 97 6.56 -2.22 -17.40
N ALA A 98 7.67 -2.05 -16.68
CA ALA A 98 8.75 -1.14 -17.08
C ALA A 98 9.34 -1.53 -18.44
N ALA A 99 9.61 -2.82 -18.68
CA ALA A 99 10.11 -3.29 -19.97
C ALA A 99 9.09 -3.07 -21.11
N ARG A 100 7.80 -3.30 -20.84
CA ARG A 100 6.72 -3.01 -21.80
C ARG A 100 6.61 -1.52 -22.10
N MET A 101 6.67 -0.67 -21.08
CA MET A 101 6.67 0.79 -21.24
C MET A 101 7.88 1.26 -22.04
N GLN A 102 9.07 0.73 -21.78
CA GLN A 102 10.28 1.06 -22.53
C GLN A 102 10.13 0.68 -24.01
N THR A 103 9.62 -0.52 -24.29
CA THR A 103 9.39 -0.99 -25.67
C THR A 103 8.37 -0.11 -26.41
N ARG A 104 7.25 0.23 -25.76
CA ARG A 104 6.24 1.13 -26.31
C ARG A 104 6.77 2.55 -26.54
N ALA A 105 7.56 3.07 -25.59
CA ALA A 105 8.19 4.37 -25.69
C ALA A 105 9.19 4.42 -26.85
N ALA A 106 10.02 3.38 -27.02
CA ALA A 106 10.94 3.27 -28.14
C ALA A 106 10.20 3.28 -29.49
N ALA A 107 9.16 2.45 -29.65
CA ALA A 107 8.36 2.41 -30.87
C ALA A 107 7.65 3.76 -31.18
N SER A 108 7.13 4.42 -30.14
CA SER A 108 6.52 5.75 -30.27
C SER A 108 7.55 6.83 -30.66
N LEU A 109 8.75 6.76 -30.10
CA LEU A 109 9.85 7.66 -30.44
C LEU A 109 10.30 7.46 -31.89
N GLU A 110 10.48 6.22 -32.35
CA GLU A 110 10.81 5.94 -33.75
C GLU A 110 9.76 6.51 -34.70
N THR A 111 8.48 6.28 -34.41
CA THR A 111 7.36 6.83 -35.19
C THR A 111 7.39 8.36 -35.20
N SER A 112 7.64 8.99 -34.05
CA SER A 112 7.69 10.44 -33.91
C SER A 112 8.89 11.05 -34.64
N VAL A 113 10.04 10.37 -34.65
CA VAL A 113 11.24 10.79 -35.38
C VAL A 113 10.99 10.69 -36.88
N ALA A 114 10.45 9.57 -37.36
CA ALA A 114 10.12 9.39 -38.78
C ALA A 114 9.12 10.45 -39.27
N LEU A 115 8.09 10.76 -38.47
CA LEU A 115 7.14 11.82 -38.81
C LEU A 115 7.81 13.20 -38.87
N ARG A 116 8.70 13.51 -37.92
CA ARG A 116 9.44 14.79 -37.91
C ARG A 116 10.39 14.91 -39.10
N GLU A 117 11.03 13.81 -39.48
CA GLU A 117 11.88 13.76 -40.66
C GLU A 117 11.08 14.05 -41.93
N GLN A 118 9.94 13.39 -42.10
CA GLN A 118 9.04 13.66 -43.24
C GLN A 118 8.58 15.12 -43.26
N GLN A 119 8.16 15.67 -42.11
CA GLN A 119 7.76 17.07 -42.00
C GLN A 119 8.92 18.04 -42.32
N ALA A 120 10.15 17.70 -41.97
CA ALA A 120 11.32 18.51 -42.31
C ALA A 120 11.59 18.48 -43.81
N LEU A 121 11.52 17.30 -44.44
CA LEU A 121 11.66 17.14 -45.89
C LEU A 121 10.58 17.91 -46.64
N ASP A 122 9.32 17.82 -46.20
CA ASP A 122 8.20 18.56 -46.81
C ASP A 122 8.40 20.08 -46.71
N ARG A 123 8.91 20.57 -45.56
CA ARG A 123 9.24 21.99 -45.38
C ARG A 123 10.39 22.43 -46.29
N ILE A 124 11.41 21.60 -46.46
CA ILE A 124 12.52 21.88 -47.38
C ILE A 124 11.99 21.98 -48.80
N ALA A 125 11.21 21.00 -49.26
CA ALA A 125 10.64 21.00 -50.60
C ALA A 125 9.73 22.22 -50.86
N GLN A 126 8.89 22.60 -49.88
CA GLN A 126 8.09 23.83 -49.96
C GLN A 126 8.98 25.09 -50.03
N SER A 127 10.04 25.15 -49.23
CA SER A 127 10.96 26.28 -49.21
C SER A 127 11.75 26.41 -50.51
N GLU A 128 12.18 25.29 -51.11
CA GLU A 128 12.84 25.24 -52.41
C GLU A 128 11.92 25.72 -53.54
N ALA A 129 10.67 25.26 -53.53
CA ALA A 129 9.66 25.72 -54.49
C ALA A 129 9.40 27.23 -54.35
N GLN A 130 9.33 27.74 -53.12
CA GLN A 130 9.14 29.16 -52.84
C GLN A 130 10.35 30.00 -53.25
N ALA A 131 11.57 29.53 -52.97
CA ALA A 131 12.81 30.20 -53.39
C ALA A 131 12.93 30.25 -54.93
N THR A 132 12.63 29.13 -55.61
CA THR A 132 12.62 29.07 -57.08
C THR A 132 11.63 30.07 -57.66
N LYS A 133 10.43 30.16 -57.07
CA LYS A 133 9.42 31.14 -57.46
C LYS A 133 9.93 32.58 -57.25
N GLN A 134 10.52 32.89 -56.10
CA GLN A 134 11.09 34.21 -55.82
C GLN A 134 12.20 34.61 -56.80
N VAL A 135 13.10 33.68 -57.16
CA VAL A 135 14.14 33.93 -58.17
C VAL A 135 13.51 34.25 -59.52
N ARG A 136 12.49 33.50 -59.92
CA ARG A 136 11.77 33.72 -61.18
C ARG A 136 11.05 35.06 -61.19
N ASP A 137 10.36 35.42 -60.11
CA ASP A 137 9.67 36.69 -59.97
C ASP A 137 10.66 37.87 -60.01
N THR A 138 11.81 37.74 -59.31
CA THR A 138 12.89 38.75 -59.35
C THR A 138 13.47 38.90 -60.76
N ALA A 139 13.67 37.81 -61.49
CA ALA A 139 14.16 37.86 -62.86
C ALA A 139 13.15 38.56 -63.80
N VAL A 140 11.85 38.31 -63.62
CA VAL A 140 10.79 39.02 -64.35
C VAL A 140 10.81 40.51 -64.04
N ASP A 141 10.95 40.89 -62.77
CA ASP A 141 11.04 42.30 -62.37
C ASP A 141 12.26 43.01 -62.96
N VAL A 142 13.43 42.36 -62.96
CA VAL A 142 14.65 42.88 -63.59
C VAL A 142 14.47 43.03 -65.09
N ALA A 143 13.89 42.04 -65.78
CA ALA A 143 13.63 42.10 -67.21
C ALA A 143 12.64 43.22 -67.56
N LEU A 144 11.56 43.39 -66.78
CA LEU A 144 10.61 44.48 -66.95
C LEU A 144 11.25 45.84 -66.69
N SER A 145 12.13 45.95 -65.69
CA SER A 145 12.87 47.18 -65.38
C SER A 145 13.81 47.58 -66.53
N ALA A 146 14.60 46.63 -67.04
CA ALA A 146 15.48 46.83 -68.19
C ALA A 146 14.68 47.21 -69.44
N THR A 147 13.56 46.55 -69.69
CA THR A 147 12.65 46.87 -70.81
C THR A 147 12.09 48.28 -70.67
N ARG A 148 11.67 48.71 -69.48
CA ARG A 148 11.22 50.09 -69.21
C ARG A 148 12.34 51.12 -69.40
N ALA A 149 13.59 50.78 -69.11
CA ALA A 149 14.75 51.64 -69.34
C ALA A 149 15.02 51.80 -70.85
N LEU A 150 15.09 50.69 -71.59
CA LEU A 150 15.26 50.69 -73.06
C LEU A 150 14.11 51.43 -73.76
N LEU A 151 12.86 51.21 -73.33
CA LEU A 151 11.70 51.89 -73.90
C LEU A 151 11.78 53.42 -73.67
N ARG A 152 12.20 53.86 -72.47
CA ARG A 152 12.42 55.29 -72.19
C ARG A 152 13.50 55.89 -73.10
N GLU A 153 14.58 55.17 -73.35
CA GLU A 153 15.65 55.62 -74.23
C GLU A 153 15.20 55.73 -75.70
N GLN A 154 14.47 54.74 -76.22
CA GLN A 154 13.92 54.79 -77.60
C GLN A 154 12.82 55.84 -77.80
N VAL A 155 11.99 56.09 -76.78
CA VAL A 155 10.98 57.16 -76.81
C VAL A 155 11.66 58.55 -76.81
N GLY A 156 12.82 58.68 -76.16
CA GLY A 156 13.63 59.91 -76.19
C GLY A 156 14.29 60.20 -77.55
N SER A 157 14.51 59.20 -78.40
CA SER A 157 15.20 59.34 -79.69
C SER A 157 14.27 59.64 -80.89
N GLY A 158 13.02 60.07 -80.67
CA GLY A 158 12.12 60.54 -81.73
C GLY A 158 11.26 59.48 -82.43
N ARG A 159 11.21 58.23 -81.93
CA ARG A 159 10.42 57.13 -82.53
C ARG A 159 8.94 57.08 -82.09
N THR A 160 8.51 58.04 -81.27
CA THR A 160 7.20 58.08 -80.59
C THR A 160 6.02 58.29 -81.54
N GLN A 161 6.15 59.11 -82.58
CA GLN A 161 5.05 59.36 -83.54
C GLN A 161 4.69 58.11 -84.35
N ALA A 162 5.69 57.38 -84.86
CA ALA A 162 5.46 56.14 -85.61
C ALA A 162 4.78 55.04 -84.76
N LEU A 163 5.14 54.93 -83.47
CA LEU A 163 4.51 53.97 -82.54
C LEU A 163 3.05 54.35 -82.19
N VAL A 164 2.74 55.65 -82.12
CA VAL A 164 1.37 56.14 -81.91
C VAL A 164 0.51 55.88 -83.15
N ASP A 165 1.05 56.16 -84.34
CA ASP A 165 0.35 55.91 -85.61
C ASP A 165 0.09 54.40 -85.82
N GLU A 166 1.03 53.54 -85.44
CA GLU A 166 0.87 52.07 -85.51
C GLU A 166 -0.14 51.54 -84.47
N ALA A 167 -0.14 52.08 -83.24
CA ALA A 167 -1.15 51.74 -82.24
C ALA A 167 -2.57 52.19 -82.66
N ILE A 168 -2.70 53.35 -83.31
CA ILE A 168 -3.95 53.84 -83.91
C ILE A 168 -4.38 52.93 -85.07
N ALA A 169 -3.43 52.39 -85.86
CA ALA A 169 -3.72 51.44 -86.93
C ALA A 169 -4.08 50.02 -86.44
N GLU A 170 -3.65 49.62 -85.23
CA GLU A 170 -3.99 48.32 -84.62
C GLU A 170 -5.36 48.32 -83.90
N LEU A 171 -5.81 49.47 -83.39
CA LEU A 171 -7.10 49.62 -82.67
C LEU A 171 -8.32 49.02 -83.42
N PRO A 172 -8.48 49.22 -84.75
CA PRO A 172 -9.58 48.62 -85.51
C PRO A 172 -9.53 47.08 -85.59
N LYS A 173 -8.34 46.46 -85.47
CA LYS A 173 -8.16 45.00 -85.62
C LYS A 173 -8.48 44.19 -84.36
N ARG A 174 -8.56 44.84 -83.19
CA ARG A 174 -8.88 44.19 -81.90
C ARG A 174 -10.31 44.46 -81.41
N LEU A 175 -11.09 45.24 -82.17
CA LEU A 175 -12.49 45.60 -81.90
C LEU A 175 -13.49 44.86 -82.80
N HIS A 176 -13.11 43.69 -83.31
CA HIS A 176 -14.02 42.70 -83.90
C HIS A 176 -14.03 41.44 -83.04
#